data_AF-A0A0S8DXL3-F1
#
_entry.id   AF-A0A0S8DXL3-F1
#
_cell.length_a   1.000
_cell.length_b   1.000
_cell.length_c   1.000
_cell.angle_alpha   90.00
_cell.angle_beta   90.00
_cell.angle_gamma   90.00
#
_symmetry.space_group_name_H-M   'P 1'
#
loop_
_entity.id
_entity.type
_entity.pdbx_description
1 polymer ?
#
loop_
_entity_poly.entity_id
_entity_poly.type
_entity_poly.pdbx_seq_one_letter_code
_entity_poly.pdbx_strand_id
1 'polypeptide(L)'
;MPPESRALSVRLSAVLVWGVLSGPGLWSFVAFGQDQPATRPAAALHVIELLAARNPPLDLRAGLLVVPDSIGDERHQKLRAYAKDLAGGTRDDELSRLLRISAWVHQRIQHDNFNAAPAQATALDILNRAARGEHFSCVEFSRVLKETLAAFGYVARTLSVQSPAVAYGPLGSGHVASEVWSNALDKWVFVDAQWGVYARLDARPLSFYELYRLKQDGRFNDVRFVSLNASAQHDEPAARAHQEEYRHFIANYFGYLSVRYTQAEQVANLVLPLDGAALALTFQGLGRSGQLFTTEPRDHYFTLNHTNILLYYRDQPTAKRPHGQIDIADPDDYLARMSEFAATPDYLVVLHHNMPWFDHFEVALDEAPWQRLDDNAFTWSARIGTQTLKVRAVNEVGVVGPVSSLTLRYGPAR
;
A
#
# COMPACT_ATOMS: atom_id res chain seq x y z
N MET A 1 -1.92 43.71 18.12
CA MET A 1 -3.22 44.18 18.63
C MET A 1 -4.22 44.13 17.48
N PRO A 2 -5.48 43.69 17.71
CA PRO A 2 -6.56 43.77 16.73
C PRO A 2 -7.17 45.17 16.69
N PRO A 3 -8.18 45.38 15.85
CA PRO A 3 -9.44 45.93 16.35
C PRO A 3 -10.62 44.97 16.11
N GLU A 4 -11.52 44.90 17.09
CA GLU A 4 -12.73 44.08 17.04
C GLU A 4 -13.98 44.90 16.68
N SER A 5 -15.08 44.17 16.49
CA SER A 5 -16.46 44.56 16.82
C SER A 5 -17.23 45.49 15.87
N ARG A 6 -18.50 45.11 15.65
CA ARG A 6 -19.63 45.90 16.15
C ARG A 6 -20.85 44.99 16.35
N ALA A 7 -21.57 45.22 17.45
CA ALA A 7 -22.85 44.60 17.73
C ALA A 7 -23.86 45.67 18.14
N LEU A 8 -25.11 45.52 17.68
CA LEU A 8 -26.32 46.17 18.20
C LEU A 8 -27.39 45.06 18.21
N SER A 9 -28.10 44.73 19.30
CA SER A 9 -29.08 45.54 20.07
C SER A 9 -30.25 46.01 19.18
N VAL A 10 -31.53 45.81 19.55
CA VAL A 10 -32.24 46.55 20.62
C VAL A 10 -33.65 45.94 20.87
N ARG A 11 -34.01 45.65 22.15
CA ARG A 11 -35.39 45.73 22.78
C ARG A 11 -36.54 44.90 22.12
N LEU A 12 -37.80 44.80 22.58
CA LEU A 12 -38.58 44.88 23.85
C LEU A 12 -39.88 44.04 23.60
N SER A 13 -40.86 43.75 24.47
CA SER A 13 -41.28 44.14 25.84
C SER A 13 -41.97 42.95 26.52
N ALA A 14 -42.28 43.04 27.83
CA ALA A 14 -43.26 42.18 28.50
C ALA A 14 -44.57 42.96 28.81
N VAL A 15 -45.70 42.24 28.91
CA VAL A 15 -46.99 42.75 29.42
C VAL A 15 -47.59 41.71 30.35
N LEU A 16 -48.18 42.14 31.47
CA LEU A 16 -48.76 41.28 32.50
C LEU A 16 -50.03 41.95 33.04
N VAL A 17 -51.14 41.21 33.13
CA VAL A 17 -52.44 41.72 33.60
C VAL A 17 -53.05 40.73 34.60
N TRP A 18 -53.63 41.26 35.68
CA TRP A 18 -54.27 40.50 36.76
C TRP A 18 -55.80 40.45 36.58
N GLY A 19 -56.45 39.42 37.15
CA GLY A 19 -57.91 39.36 37.29
C GLY A 19 -58.38 38.14 38.09
N VAL A 20 -58.98 38.36 39.26
CA VAL A 20 -59.52 37.32 40.16
C VAL A 20 -61.04 37.35 40.12
N LEU A 21 -61.70 36.18 40.18
CA LEU A 21 -63.03 36.02 40.80
C LEU A 21 -63.24 34.56 41.23
N SER A 22 -64.17 34.33 42.17
CA SER A 22 -64.36 33.05 42.86
C SER A 22 -65.85 32.67 43.01
N GLY A 23 -66.14 31.37 43.07
CA GLY A 23 -67.49 30.82 43.26
C GLY A 23 -67.45 29.30 43.51
N PRO A 24 -68.32 28.73 44.38
CA PRO A 24 -68.19 27.34 44.85
C PRO A 24 -69.07 26.32 44.10
N GLY A 25 -68.66 25.04 44.14
CA GLY A 25 -69.43 23.87 43.70
C GLY A 25 -68.92 22.60 44.41
N LEU A 26 -69.78 21.59 44.61
CA LEU A 26 -69.46 20.43 45.47
C LEU A 26 -69.05 19.16 44.68
N TRP A 27 -68.06 18.47 45.26
CA TRP A 27 -67.87 17.01 45.33
C TRP A 27 -68.46 16.10 44.22
N SER A 28 -67.57 15.45 43.48
CA SER A 28 -67.71 14.02 43.14
C SER A 28 -66.33 13.41 42.89
N PHE A 29 -66.02 12.29 43.55
CA PHE A 29 -64.84 11.48 43.24
C PHE A 29 -65.16 10.61 42.01
N VAL A 30 -64.31 10.65 41.00
CA VAL A 30 -64.25 9.64 39.93
C VAL A 30 -62.85 9.02 39.98
N ALA A 31 -62.77 7.70 39.88
CA ALA A 31 -61.55 6.95 40.14
C ALA A 31 -60.48 7.15 39.06
N PHE A 32 -59.22 6.91 39.43
CA PHE A 32 -58.08 6.88 38.52
C PHE A 32 -58.23 5.74 37.50
N GLY A 33 -58.69 6.08 36.30
CA GLY A 33 -58.44 5.34 35.07
C GLY A 33 -57.28 5.96 34.31
N GLN A 34 -56.04 5.80 34.80
CA GLN A 34 -54.89 5.97 33.91
C GLN A 34 -54.78 4.70 33.07
N ASP A 35 -55.24 4.77 31.82
CA ASP A 35 -54.77 3.85 30.79
C ASP A 35 -53.26 3.99 30.71
N GLN A 36 -52.53 3.01 31.27
CA GLN A 36 -51.13 2.83 30.92
C GLN A 36 -51.09 2.52 29.42
N PRO A 37 -50.42 3.34 28.57
CA PRO A 37 -50.25 2.98 27.18
C PRO A 37 -49.50 1.65 27.16
N ALA A 38 -50.16 0.61 26.61
CA ALA A 38 -49.70 -0.76 26.73
C ALA A 38 -48.24 -0.85 26.27
N THR A 39 -47.34 -1.14 27.21
CA THR A 39 -45.90 -1.10 27.00
C THR A 39 -45.49 -2.23 26.07
N ARG A 40 -45.55 -1.96 24.76
CA ARG A 40 -44.84 -2.75 23.75
C ARG A 40 -43.42 -2.97 24.27
N PRO A 41 -42.95 -4.21 24.42
CA PRO A 41 -41.58 -4.45 24.82
C PRO A 41 -40.68 -3.77 23.78
N ALA A 42 -39.88 -2.80 24.22
CA ALA A 42 -38.99 -2.06 23.34
C ALA A 42 -38.11 -3.07 22.59
N ALA A 43 -37.98 -2.88 21.27
CA ALA A 43 -37.15 -3.77 20.46
C ALA A 43 -35.72 -3.74 21.03
N ALA A 44 -35.11 -4.91 21.25
CA ALA A 44 -33.77 -4.97 21.83
C ALA A 44 -32.79 -4.21 20.93
N LEU A 45 -32.09 -3.20 21.48
CA LEU A 45 -31.13 -2.40 20.73
C LEU A 45 -30.05 -3.31 20.14
N HIS A 46 -29.99 -3.36 18.82
CA HIS A 46 -28.90 -3.99 18.09
C HIS A 46 -27.83 -2.94 17.81
N VAL A 47 -26.59 -3.25 18.18
CA VAL A 47 -25.42 -2.38 17.98
C VAL A 47 -24.54 -2.94 16.86
N ILE A 48 -23.84 -2.03 16.20
CA ILE A 48 -22.83 -2.34 15.18
C ILE A 48 -21.46 -2.11 15.79
N GLU A 49 -20.62 -3.14 15.84
CA GLU A 49 -19.24 -3.07 16.36
C GLU A 49 -18.24 -3.52 15.31
N LEU A 50 -17.22 -2.71 15.03
CA LEU A 50 -16.06 -3.13 14.24
C LEU A 50 -15.06 -3.84 15.18
N LEU A 51 -15.00 -5.17 15.12
CA LEU A 51 -14.16 -5.99 15.99
C LEU A 51 -12.69 -6.02 15.53
N ALA A 52 -12.45 -5.96 14.22
CA ALA A 52 -11.12 -5.92 13.62
C ALA A 52 -11.14 -5.27 12.24
N ALA A 53 -10.03 -4.64 11.85
CA ALA A 53 -9.85 -4.08 10.51
C ALA A 53 -8.39 -4.20 10.05
N ARG A 54 -8.19 -4.77 8.85
CA ARG A 54 -6.98 -4.59 8.05
C ARG A 54 -7.36 -3.73 6.86
N ASN A 55 -7.42 -2.42 7.05
CA ASN A 55 -7.89 -1.47 6.03
C ASN A 55 -6.91 -0.28 5.91
N PRO A 56 -5.72 -0.50 5.32
CA PRO A 56 -4.68 0.53 5.25
C PRO A 56 -5.10 1.72 4.37
N PRO A 57 -4.68 2.95 4.69
CA PRO A 57 -4.79 4.07 3.77
C PRO A 57 -3.90 3.82 2.54
N LEU A 58 -4.35 4.26 1.37
CA LEU A 58 -3.58 4.10 0.14
C LEU A 58 -2.44 5.11 0.06
N ASP A 59 -1.24 4.65 -0.28
CA ASP A 59 -0.13 5.55 -0.56
C ASP A 59 -0.19 6.03 -2.02
N LEU A 60 -0.44 7.32 -2.20
CA LEU A 60 -0.57 7.95 -3.52
C LEU A 60 0.78 8.04 -4.26
N ARG A 61 1.91 7.86 -3.58
CA ARG A 61 3.25 7.84 -4.20
C ARG A 61 3.46 6.63 -5.11
N ALA A 62 2.60 5.62 -5.04
CA ALA A 62 2.48 4.56 -6.03
C ALA A 62 2.37 5.10 -7.47
N GLY A 63 1.59 6.18 -7.67
CA GLY A 63 1.41 6.83 -8.98
C GLY A 63 2.63 7.61 -9.50
N LEU A 64 3.73 7.67 -8.73
CA LEU A 64 4.98 8.29 -9.15
C LEU A 64 5.97 7.27 -9.76
N LEU A 65 5.69 5.97 -9.71
CA LEU A 65 6.61 4.94 -10.20
C LEU A 65 6.79 4.95 -11.72
N VAL A 66 8.03 4.77 -12.18
CA VAL A 66 8.34 4.56 -13.61
C VAL A 66 8.13 3.08 -14.00
N VAL A 67 6.86 2.67 -13.96
CA VAL A 67 6.33 1.42 -14.54
C VAL A 67 5.79 1.67 -15.96
N PRO A 68 5.62 0.63 -16.80
CA PRO A 68 4.84 0.73 -18.03
C PRO A 68 3.35 0.96 -17.71
N ASP A 69 2.63 1.64 -18.60
CA ASP A 69 1.20 1.93 -18.42
C ASP A 69 0.31 0.66 -18.46
N SER A 70 0.73 -0.34 -19.24
CA SER A 70 0.12 -1.67 -19.31
C SER A 70 1.19 -2.74 -19.50
N ILE A 71 0.91 -3.96 -19.05
CA ILE A 71 1.72 -5.17 -19.25
C ILE A 71 1.02 -6.17 -20.19
N GLY A 72 -0.15 -5.83 -20.71
CA GLY A 72 -0.84 -6.49 -21.81
C GLY A 72 -0.22 -6.24 -23.19
N ASP A 73 0.73 -5.29 -23.33
CA ASP A 73 1.34 -4.91 -24.61
C ASP A 73 2.11 -6.06 -25.31
N GLU A 74 2.32 -5.92 -26.63
CA GLU A 74 2.98 -6.93 -27.46
C GLU A 74 4.44 -7.23 -27.02
N ARG A 75 5.14 -6.25 -26.44
CA ARG A 75 6.52 -6.40 -25.95
C ARG A 75 6.54 -7.27 -24.69
N HIS A 76 5.65 -7.03 -23.73
CA HIS A 76 5.53 -7.86 -22.53
C HIS A 76 4.97 -9.26 -22.87
N GLN A 77 4.06 -9.38 -23.85
CA GLN A 77 3.63 -10.68 -24.38
C GLN A 77 4.82 -11.47 -24.96
N LYS A 78 5.62 -10.84 -25.83
CA LYS A 78 6.85 -11.45 -26.41
C LYS A 78 7.87 -11.80 -25.32
N LEU A 79 8.05 -10.96 -24.31
CA LEU A 79 8.95 -11.23 -23.18
C LEU A 79 8.45 -12.39 -22.31
N ARG A 80 7.14 -12.47 -22.00
CA ARG A 80 6.51 -13.64 -21.35
C ARG A 80 6.73 -14.93 -22.15
N ALA A 81 6.57 -14.87 -23.48
CA ALA A 81 6.73 -16.04 -24.36
C ALA A 81 8.19 -16.51 -24.45
N TYR A 82 9.15 -15.59 -24.50
CA TYR A 82 10.59 -15.89 -24.41
C TYR A 82 10.96 -16.45 -23.03
N ALA A 83 10.35 -15.91 -21.97
CA ALA A 83 10.56 -16.31 -20.59
C ALA A 83 9.58 -17.39 -20.08
N LYS A 84 8.96 -18.16 -20.97
CA LYS A 84 7.87 -19.11 -20.65
C LYS A 84 8.18 -20.08 -19.51
N ASP A 85 9.45 -20.45 -19.32
CA ASP A 85 9.88 -21.40 -18.29
C ASP A 85 9.80 -20.81 -16.86
N LEU A 86 9.52 -19.50 -16.72
CA LEU A 86 9.18 -18.83 -15.47
C LEU A 86 7.68 -18.88 -15.14
N ALA A 87 6.82 -19.24 -16.12
CA ALA A 87 5.40 -19.43 -15.91
C ALA A 87 5.14 -20.76 -15.17
N GLY A 88 4.14 -20.76 -14.29
CA GLY A 88 3.86 -21.87 -13.39
C GLY A 88 4.66 -21.84 -12.07
N GLY A 89 4.55 -22.94 -11.33
CA GLY A 89 4.82 -23.01 -9.90
C GLY A 89 3.53 -22.91 -9.08
N THR A 90 3.54 -23.46 -7.85
CA THR A 90 2.43 -23.36 -6.91
C THR A 90 2.25 -21.93 -6.40
N ARG A 91 1.10 -21.64 -5.77
CA ARG A 91 0.66 -20.28 -5.38
C ARG A 91 1.44 -19.72 -4.20
N ASP A 92 2.20 -20.57 -3.50
CA ASP A 92 2.33 -20.47 -2.04
C ASP A 92 3.67 -19.88 -1.55
N ASP A 93 4.53 -19.40 -2.45
CA ASP A 93 5.49 -18.34 -2.11
C ASP A 93 5.77 -17.38 -3.27
N GLU A 94 5.30 -16.15 -3.09
CA GLU A 94 5.58 -15.01 -3.97
C GLU A 94 7.07 -14.65 -3.99
N LEU A 95 7.74 -14.68 -2.83
CA LEU A 95 9.15 -14.30 -2.71
C LEU A 95 10.02 -15.24 -3.55
N SER A 96 9.83 -16.56 -3.42
CA SER A 96 10.50 -17.56 -4.27
C SER A 96 10.24 -17.35 -5.76
N ARG A 97 9.11 -16.77 -6.17
CA ARG A 97 8.86 -16.41 -7.57
C ARG A 97 9.63 -15.15 -7.99
N LEU A 98 9.65 -14.10 -7.18
CA LEU A 98 10.46 -12.89 -7.41
C LEU A 98 11.97 -13.23 -7.50
N LEU A 99 12.47 -14.06 -6.57
CA LEU A 99 13.86 -14.50 -6.52
C LEU A 99 14.20 -15.44 -7.69
N ARG A 100 13.29 -16.33 -8.12
CA ARG A 100 13.47 -17.19 -9.31
C ARG A 100 13.59 -16.39 -10.60
N ILE A 101 12.75 -15.36 -10.78
CA ILE A 101 12.83 -14.45 -11.95
C ILE A 101 14.16 -13.69 -11.92
N SER A 102 14.64 -13.30 -10.74
CA SER A 102 15.93 -12.64 -10.55
C SER A 102 17.12 -13.55 -10.88
N ALA A 103 17.08 -14.82 -10.46
CA ALA A 103 18.07 -15.84 -10.82
C ALA A 103 18.12 -16.09 -12.33
N TRP A 104 16.96 -16.15 -12.98
CA TRP A 104 16.82 -16.37 -14.42
C TRP A 104 17.45 -15.25 -15.26
N VAL A 105 17.38 -13.99 -14.80
CA VAL A 105 18.05 -12.84 -15.44
C VAL A 105 19.56 -12.89 -15.21
N HIS A 106 20.01 -13.13 -13.97
CA HIS A 106 21.42 -13.28 -13.62
C HIS A 106 22.13 -14.31 -14.52
N GLN A 107 21.50 -15.46 -14.76
CA GLN A 107 22.03 -16.55 -15.59
C GLN A 107 22.01 -16.28 -17.10
N ARG A 108 21.52 -15.12 -17.57
CA ARG A 108 21.36 -14.79 -19.00
C ARG A 108 22.21 -13.64 -19.50
N ILE A 109 22.89 -12.91 -18.61
CA ILE A 109 23.74 -11.78 -18.95
C ILE A 109 25.09 -12.00 -18.26
N GLN A 110 26.19 -11.88 -19.01
CA GLN A 110 27.53 -11.80 -18.43
C GLN A 110 27.89 -10.33 -18.22
N HIS A 111 28.62 -10.03 -17.14
CA HIS A 111 28.90 -8.65 -16.75
C HIS A 111 30.10 -8.05 -17.50
N ASP A 112 29.93 -6.81 -17.97
CA ASP A 112 30.99 -5.92 -18.48
C ASP A 112 30.76 -4.50 -17.95
N ASN A 113 31.79 -3.87 -17.42
CA ASN A 113 31.73 -2.51 -16.88
C ASN A 113 31.48 -1.44 -17.95
N PHE A 114 31.77 -1.72 -19.23
CA PHE A 114 31.87 -0.70 -20.28
C PHE A 114 30.82 -0.84 -21.40
N ASN A 115 30.29 -2.02 -21.65
CA ASN A 115 29.25 -2.20 -22.68
C ASN A 115 27.85 -1.89 -22.13
N ALA A 116 27.12 -1.06 -22.87
CA ALA A 116 25.76 -0.65 -22.55
C ALA A 116 24.83 -0.95 -23.73
N ALA A 117 23.54 -1.16 -23.44
CA ALA A 117 22.54 -1.29 -24.47
C ALA A 117 22.12 0.08 -25.03
N PRO A 118 21.75 0.18 -26.32
CA PRO A 118 21.08 1.36 -26.85
C PRO A 118 19.87 1.73 -25.96
N ALA A 119 19.68 3.01 -25.67
CA ALA A 119 18.64 3.46 -24.73
C ALA A 119 17.23 2.93 -25.08
N GLN A 120 16.95 2.78 -26.37
CA GLN A 120 15.69 2.25 -26.93
C GLN A 120 15.57 0.71 -26.93
N ALA A 121 16.64 -0.05 -26.69
CA ALA A 121 16.61 -1.51 -26.74
C ALA A 121 15.75 -2.10 -25.63
N THR A 122 14.77 -2.94 -25.97
CA THR A 122 13.90 -3.59 -24.98
C THR A 122 14.67 -4.64 -24.17
N ALA A 123 14.12 -5.08 -23.05
CA ALA A 123 14.71 -6.20 -22.31
C ALA A 123 14.85 -7.48 -23.17
N LEU A 124 13.94 -7.70 -24.12
CA LEU A 124 14.03 -8.81 -25.07
C LEU A 124 15.18 -8.64 -26.08
N ASP A 125 15.48 -7.41 -26.52
CA ASP A 125 16.63 -7.14 -27.39
C ASP A 125 17.94 -7.39 -26.64
N ILE A 126 18.03 -6.96 -25.37
CA ILE A 126 19.19 -7.19 -24.51
C ILE A 126 19.41 -8.68 -24.27
N LEU A 127 18.35 -9.44 -23.96
CA LEU A 127 18.40 -10.90 -23.80
C LEU A 127 18.84 -11.61 -25.09
N ASN A 128 18.35 -11.18 -26.25
CA ASN A 128 18.76 -11.75 -27.55
C ASN A 128 20.21 -11.40 -27.93
N ARG A 129 20.73 -10.26 -27.48
CA ARG A 129 22.15 -9.89 -27.65
C ARG A 129 23.05 -10.68 -26.69
N ALA A 130 22.66 -10.82 -25.43
CA ALA A 130 23.40 -11.62 -24.46
C ALA A 130 23.46 -13.11 -24.85
N ALA A 131 22.37 -13.66 -25.39
CA ALA A 131 22.35 -15.00 -25.97
C ALA A 131 23.27 -15.19 -27.21
N ARG A 132 23.83 -14.11 -27.78
CA ARG A 132 24.84 -14.12 -28.86
C ARG A 132 26.26 -13.83 -28.36
N GLY A 133 26.46 -13.74 -27.04
CA GLY A 133 27.76 -13.49 -26.42
C GLY A 133 28.06 -12.01 -26.12
N GLU A 134 27.07 -11.11 -26.16
CA GLU A 134 27.27 -9.73 -25.70
C GLU A 134 27.16 -9.63 -24.17
N HIS A 135 28.12 -8.96 -23.53
CA HIS A 135 28.17 -8.75 -22.08
C HIS A 135 27.66 -7.33 -21.76
N PHE A 136 27.15 -7.06 -20.55
CA PHE A 136 26.53 -5.76 -20.22
C PHE A 136 26.74 -5.31 -18.76
N SER A 137 26.50 -4.02 -18.53
CA SER A 137 26.67 -3.36 -17.23
C SER A 137 25.53 -3.63 -16.24
N CYS A 138 25.73 -3.20 -14.98
CA CYS A 138 24.72 -3.16 -13.92
C CYS A 138 23.35 -2.59 -14.36
N VAL A 139 23.35 -1.62 -15.30
CA VAL A 139 22.14 -0.97 -15.81
C VAL A 139 21.25 -1.96 -16.55
N GLU A 140 21.83 -2.79 -17.41
CA GLU A 140 21.09 -3.78 -18.19
C GLU A 140 20.51 -4.90 -17.33
N PHE A 141 21.24 -5.39 -16.31
CA PHE A 141 20.70 -6.36 -15.36
C PHE A 141 19.44 -5.84 -14.66
N SER A 142 19.47 -4.60 -14.14
CA SER A 142 18.28 -4.00 -13.52
C SER A 142 17.16 -3.74 -14.53
N ARG A 143 17.47 -3.27 -15.74
CA ARG A 143 16.46 -3.04 -16.78
C ARG A 143 15.74 -4.32 -17.18
N VAL A 144 16.50 -5.38 -17.48
CA VAL A 144 15.96 -6.68 -17.87
C VAL A 144 15.17 -7.30 -16.73
N LEU A 145 15.67 -7.23 -15.48
CA LEU A 145 14.91 -7.66 -14.31
C LEU A 145 13.58 -6.90 -14.16
N LYS A 146 13.60 -5.57 -14.26
CA LYS A 146 12.39 -4.74 -14.10
C LYS A 146 11.34 -5.04 -15.17
N GLU A 147 11.73 -5.08 -16.45
CA GLU A 147 10.82 -5.39 -17.55
C GLU A 147 10.32 -6.84 -17.49
N THR A 148 11.14 -7.81 -17.03
CA THR A 148 10.73 -9.22 -16.90
C THR A 148 9.77 -9.41 -15.72
N LEU A 149 10.00 -8.77 -14.57
CA LEU A 149 9.08 -8.78 -13.43
C LEU A 149 7.73 -8.13 -13.78
N ALA A 150 7.75 -6.97 -14.44
CA ALA A 150 6.53 -6.33 -14.94
C ALA A 150 5.78 -7.24 -15.92
N ALA A 151 6.48 -7.92 -16.84
CA ALA A 151 5.86 -8.90 -17.73
C ALA A 151 5.16 -10.05 -17.00
N PHE A 152 5.55 -10.37 -15.76
CA PHE A 152 4.86 -11.35 -14.89
C PHE A 152 3.97 -10.73 -13.80
N GLY A 153 3.67 -9.43 -13.88
CA GLY A 153 2.74 -8.75 -12.97
C GLY A 153 3.35 -8.30 -11.63
N TYR A 154 4.67 -8.30 -11.52
CA TYR A 154 5.39 -7.91 -10.30
C TYR A 154 6.01 -6.52 -10.43
N VAL A 155 5.71 -5.63 -9.48
CA VAL A 155 6.25 -4.28 -9.48
C VAL A 155 7.71 -4.30 -9.00
N ALA A 156 8.59 -3.70 -9.77
CA ALA A 156 10.00 -3.57 -9.47
C ALA A 156 10.53 -2.20 -9.91
N ARG A 157 11.64 -1.76 -9.30
CA ARG A 157 12.30 -0.49 -9.61
C ARG A 157 13.81 -0.65 -9.72
N THR A 158 14.39 0.14 -10.60
CA THR A 158 15.84 0.33 -10.70
C THR A 158 16.32 1.17 -9.52
N LEU A 159 17.35 0.69 -8.83
CA LEU A 159 17.92 1.29 -7.64
C LEU A 159 19.37 1.71 -7.94
N SER A 160 19.63 3.01 -7.99
CA SER A 160 21.00 3.51 -8.07
C SER A 160 21.54 3.76 -6.67
N VAL A 161 22.62 3.07 -6.32
CA VAL A 161 23.30 3.17 -5.02
C VAL A 161 24.70 3.73 -5.25
N GLN A 162 25.12 4.70 -4.46
CA GLN A 162 26.20 5.62 -4.83
C GLN A 162 27.16 5.86 -3.67
N SER A 163 28.45 5.97 -3.96
CA SER A 163 29.49 6.23 -2.96
C SER A 163 29.31 7.60 -2.31
N PRO A 164 29.70 7.81 -1.03
CA PRO A 164 29.69 9.15 -0.42
C PRO A 164 30.46 10.20 -1.26
N ALA A 165 31.50 9.75 -1.97
CA ALA A 165 32.35 10.57 -2.84
C ALA A 165 31.78 10.82 -4.25
N VAL A 166 30.55 10.38 -4.58
CA VAL A 166 30.03 10.31 -5.97
C VAL A 166 30.17 11.61 -6.79
N ALA A 167 30.14 12.78 -6.14
CA ALA A 167 30.23 14.08 -6.81
C ALA A 167 31.47 14.24 -7.71
N TYR A 168 32.63 13.76 -7.25
CA TYR A 168 33.94 13.88 -7.92
C TYR A 168 34.83 12.62 -7.77
N GLY A 169 34.25 11.51 -7.31
CA GLY A 169 34.94 10.24 -7.14
C GLY A 169 35.32 9.55 -8.45
N PRO A 170 36.10 8.45 -8.39
CA PRO A 170 36.58 7.72 -9.56
C PRO A 170 35.46 7.05 -10.37
N LEU A 171 35.79 6.53 -11.55
CA LEU A 171 34.94 5.58 -12.27
C LEU A 171 34.53 4.42 -11.35
N GLY A 172 33.29 3.94 -11.48
CA GLY A 172 32.69 2.98 -10.53
C GLY A 172 32.11 3.58 -9.23
N SER A 173 32.06 4.91 -9.05
CA SER A 173 31.47 5.56 -7.84
C SER A 173 29.94 5.37 -7.65
N GLY A 174 29.28 4.62 -8.54
CA GLY A 174 27.88 4.25 -8.40
C GLY A 174 27.60 2.88 -9.03
N HIS A 175 26.66 2.15 -8.44
CA HIS A 175 26.19 0.85 -8.89
C HIS A 175 24.67 0.88 -9.12
N VAL A 176 24.15 -0.10 -9.86
CA VAL A 176 22.73 -0.23 -10.16
C VAL A 176 22.25 -1.64 -9.82
N ALA A 177 21.36 -1.71 -8.84
CA ALA A 177 20.65 -2.91 -8.41
C ALA A 177 19.14 -2.70 -8.61
N SER A 178 18.31 -3.55 -8.00
CA SER A 178 16.84 -3.39 -8.06
C SER A 178 16.20 -3.57 -6.69
N GLU A 179 15.00 -3.02 -6.54
CA GLU A 179 14.08 -3.43 -5.47
C GLU A 179 12.78 -3.94 -6.09
N VAL A 180 12.25 -5.01 -5.51
CA VAL A 180 11.02 -5.69 -5.93
C VAL A 180 9.98 -5.57 -4.83
N TRP A 181 8.72 -5.33 -5.18
CA TRP A 181 7.63 -5.31 -4.20
C TRP A 181 7.12 -6.73 -3.94
N SER A 182 6.96 -7.09 -2.67
CA SER A 182 6.26 -8.30 -2.23
C SER A 182 4.98 -7.93 -1.49
N ASN A 183 3.85 -8.44 -1.97
CA ASN A 183 2.56 -8.36 -1.31
C ASN A 183 2.54 -9.24 -0.05
N ALA A 184 3.21 -10.40 -0.08
CA ALA A 184 3.27 -11.34 1.04
C ALA A 184 4.06 -10.79 2.24
N LEU A 185 5.09 -9.98 1.99
CA LEU A 185 5.90 -9.32 3.02
C LEU A 185 5.48 -7.86 3.28
N ASP A 186 4.53 -7.34 2.50
CA ASP A 186 4.04 -5.96 2.49
C ASP A 186 5.16 -4.90 2.43
N LYS A 187 6.19 -5.14 1.60
CA LYS A 187 7.41 -4.32 1.53
C LYS A 187 8.18 -4.44 0.20
N TRP A 188 9.11 -3.50 0.03
CA TRP A 188 10.22 -3.61 -0.93
C TRP A 188 11.33 -4.54 -0.43
N VAL A 189 11.89 -5.34 -1.34
CA VAL A 189 13.00 -6.27 -1.11
C VAL A 189 14.13 -5.96 -2.09
N PHE A 190 15.36 -5.86 -1.58
CA PHE A 190 16.56 -5.60 -2.36
C PHE A 190 17.07 -6.86 -3.06
N VAL A 191 17.31 -6.74 -4.38
CA VAL A 191 17.85 -7.81 -5.21
C VAL A 191 18.87 -7.25 -6.22
N ASP A 192 20.03 -7.88 -6.27
CA ASP A 192 21.09 -7.59 -7.24
C ASP A 192 21.21 -8.76 -8.23
N ALA A 193 20.75 -8.55 -9.47
CA ALA A 193 20.81 -9.55 -10.53
C ALA A 193 22.19 -9.63 -11.22
N GLN A 194 23.06 -8.63 -11.07
CA GLN A 194 24.44 -8.75 -11.56
C GLN A 194 25.20 -9.76 -10.70
N TRP A 195 25.18 -9.56 -9.38
CA TRP A 195 25.82 -10.45 -8.42
C TRP A 195 25.03 -11.71 -8.11
N GLY A 196 23.77 -11.78 -8.56
CA GLY A 196 22.90 -12.91 -8.32
C GLY A 196 22.62 -13.11 -6.82
N VAL A 197 22.27 -12.05 -6.10
CA VAL A 197 22.07 -12.09 -4.63
C VAL A 197 20.83 -11.31 -4.16
N TYR A 198 20.32 -11.69 -2.99
CA TYR A 198 19.43 -10.85 -2.18
C TYR A 198 19.94 -10.79 -0.72
N ALA A 199 19.55 -9.74 0.01
CA ALA A 199 19.96 -9.54 1.40
C ALA A 199 18.86 -10.00 2.38
N ARG A 200 19.23 -10.71 3.44
CA ARG A 200 18.32 -11.06 4.56
C ARG A 200 18.98 -10.94 5.93
N LEU A 201 18.15 -10.66 6.94
CA LEU A 201 18.46 -10.90 8.35
C LEU A 201 17.58 -12.07 8.82
N ASP A 202 18.21 -13.13 9.32
CA ASP A 202 17.56 -14.40 9.66
C ASP A 202 16.71 -14.96 8.50
N ALA A 203 15.39 -14.95 8.65
CA ALA A 203 14.43 -15.36 7.62
C ALA A 203 13.82 -14.18 6.83
N ARG A 204 14.07 -12.92 7.23
CA ARG A 204 13.42 -11.74 6.64
C ARG A 204 14.29 -11.08 5.57
N PRO A 205 13.83 -10.97 4.31
CA PRO A 205 14.50 -10.17 3.30
C PRO A 205 14.52 -8.69 3.67
N LEU A 206 15.56 -7.99 3.23
CA LEU A 206 15.81 -6.57 3.52
C LEU A 206 15.61 -5.72 2.27
N SER A 207 15.14 -4.49 2.44
CA SER A 207 15.35 -3.37 1.50
C SER A 207 16.78 -2.83 1.60
N PHE A 208 17.19 -1.97 0.66
CA PHE A 208 18.51 -1.36 0.74
C PHE A 208 18.63 -0.39 1.93
N TYR A 209 17.54 0.28 2.32
CA TYR A 209 17.54 1.16 3.49
C TYR A 209 17.60 0.39 4.81
N GLU A 210 16.94 -0.77 4.94
CA GLU A 210 17.15 -1.64 6.12
C GLU A 210 18.58 -2.18 6.18
N LEU A 211 19.19 -2.50 5.03
CA LEU A 211 20.60 -2.89 4.94
C LEU A 211 21.53 -1.77 5.44
N TYR A 212 21.26 -0.52 5.02
CA TYR A 212 21.94 0.68 5.52
C TYR A 212 21.70 0.91 7.02
N ARG A 213 20.47 0.74 7.51
CA ARG A 213 20.15 0.85 8.95
C ARG A 213 20.96 -0.15 9.77
N LEU A 214 21.04 -1.41 9.34
CA LEU A 214 21.88 -2.41 10.00
C LEU A 214 23.37 -2.04 9.96
N LYS A 215 23.87 -1.32 8.95
CA LYS A 215 25.22 -0.73 8.99
C LYS A 215 25.34 0.35 10.07
N GLN A 216 24.43 1.32 10.11
CA GLN A 216 24.44 2.39 11.13
C GLN A 216 24.34 1.84 12.56
N ASP A 217 23.54 0.79 12.75
CA ASP A 217 23.33 0.13 14.03
C ASP A 217 24.50 -0.82 14.42
N GLY A 218 25.59 -0.88 13.64
CA GLY A 218 26.78 -1.72 13.88
C GLY A 218 26.64 -3.20 13.53
N ARG A 219 25.52 -3.59 12.90
CA ARG A 219 25.05 -4.97 12.67
C ARG A 219 25.16 -5.44 11.21
N PHE A 220 25.97 -4.78 10.38
CA PHE A 220 26.12 -5.14 8.97
C PHE A 220 26.60 -6.59 8.76
N ASN A 221 27.38 -7.13 9.69
CA ASN A 221 27.93 -8.49 9.60
C ASN A 221 26.88 -9.59 9.87
N ASP A 222 25.81 -9.28 10.62
CA ASP A 222 24.67 -10.18 10.84
C ASP A 222 23.95 -10.52 9.53
N VAL A 223 24.05 -9.64 8.53
CA VAL A 223 23.36 -9.77 7.25
C VAL A 223 23.95 -10.94 6.44
N ARG A 224 23.04 -11.76 5.92
CA ARG A 224 23.34 -12.82 4.96
C ARG A 224 22.96 -12.36 3.56
N PHE A 225 23.96 -12.24 2.69
CA PHE A 225 23.73 -12.13 1.25
C PHE A 225 23.66 -13.54 0.67
N VAL A 226 22.51 -13.89 0.10
CA VAL A 226 22.20 -15.26 -0.33
C VAL A 226 22.28 -15.32 -1.85
N SER A 227 23.07 -16.25 -2.39
CA SER A 227 23.13 -16.49 -3.83
C SER A 227 21.79 -17.01 -4.36
N LEU A 228 21.39 -16.48 -5.51
CA LEU A 228 20.22 -16.90 -6.30
C LEU A 228 20.50 -18.15 -7.14
N ASN A 229 21.77 -18.57 -7.27
CA ASN A 229 22.15 -19.79 -7.97
C ASN A 229 22.05 -21.00 -7.04
N ALA A 230 21.15 -21.94 -7.35
CA ALA A 230 20.91 -23.12 -6.50
C ALA A 230 22.16 -23.99 -6.27
N SER A 231 23.06 -24.12 -7.26
CA SER A 231 24.35 -24.79 -7.09
C SER A 231 25.22 -24.13 -6.03
N ALA A 232 25.27 -22.80 -6.01
CA ALA A 232 26.02 -22.00 -5.04
C ALA A 232 25.34 -21.89 -3.67
N GLN A 233 24.19 -22.54 -3.45
CA GLN A 233 23.59 -22.69 -2.11
C GLN A 233 24.07 -23.97 -1.39
N HIS A 234 24.74 -24.89 -2.10
CA HIS A 234 25.22 -26.16 -1.55
C HIS A 234 26.76 -26.26 -1.45
N ASP A 235 27.51 -25.48 -2.24
CA ASP A 235 28.96 -25.31 -2.06
C ASP A 235 29.23 -24.29 -0.93
N GLU A 236 29.33 -24.79 0.30
CA GLU A 236 29.49 -23.97 1.51
C GLU A 236 30.72 -23.01 1.49
N PRO A 237 31.93 -23.46 1.09
CA PRO A 237 33.08 -22.56 0.92
C PRO A 237 32.86 -21.47 -0.14
N ALA A 238 32.38 -21.82 -1.33
CA ALA A 238 32.17 -20.84 -2.41
C ALA A 238 31.06 -19.84 -2.06
N ALA A 239 29.97 -20.31 -1.44
CA ALA A 239 28.87 -19.48 -0.95
C ALA A 239 29.36 -18.41 0.04
N ARG A 240 30.22 -18.78 0.99
CA ARG A 240 30.81 -17.85 1.97
C ARG A 240 31.73 -16.83 1.31
N ALA A 241 32.56 -17.26 0.35
CA ALA A 241 33.43 -16.35 -0.39
C ALA A 241 32.63 -15.30 -1.17
N HIS A 242 31.61 -15.73 -1.94
CA HIS A 242 30.73 -14.85 -2.72
C HIS A 242 29.94 -13.89 -1.82
N GLN A 243 29.43 -14.36 -0.68
CA GLN A 243 28.75 -13.53 0.31
C GLN A 243 29.67 -12.42 0.85
N GLU A 244 30.93 -12.73 1.15
CA GLU A 244 31.86 -11.80 1.78
C GLU A 244 32.50 -10.84 0.76
N GLU A 245 32.75 -11.28 -0.47
CA GLU A 245 33.09 -10.40 -1.58
C GLU A 245 31.96 -9.39 -1.84
N TYR A 246 30.72 -9.85 -1.92
CA TYR A 246 29.56 -8.96 -2.09
C TYR A 246 29.38 -8.00 -0.91
N ARG A 247 29.65 -8.44 0.34
CA ARG A 247 29.63 -7.57 1.52
C ARG A 247 30.60 -6.39 1.36
N HIS A 248 31.83 -6.67 0.94
CA HIS A 248 32.84 -5.64 0.70
C HIS A 248 32.47 -4.75 -0.49
N PHE A 249 31.94 -5.32 -1.57
CA PHE A 249 31.48 -4.56 -2.73
C PHE A 249 30.37 -3.57 -2.37
N ILE A 250 29.27 -4.05 -1.77
CA ILE A 250 28.08 -3.22 -1.52
C ILE A 250 28.31 -2.14 -0.46
N ALA A 251 29.26 -2.36 0.46
CA ALA A 251 29.66 -1.38 1.49
C ALA A 251 30.11 -0.02 0.92
N ASN A 252 30.63 0.01 -0.31
CA ASN A 252 31.11 1.23 -0.97
C ASN A 252 29.98 2.19 -1.40
N TYR A 253 28.72 1.74 -1.44
CA TYR A 253 27.62 2.45 -2.08
C TYR A 253 26.55 3.00 -1.11
N PHE A 254 26.87 3.08 0.18
CA PHE A 254 26.01 3.66 1.21
C PHE A 254 26.08 5.19 1.32
N GLY A 255 26.48 5.91 0.26
CA GLY A 255 26.48 7.39 0.25
C GLY A 255 25.13 7.99 -0.09
N TYR A 256 24.52 7.54 -1.19
CA TYR A 256 23.20 8.03 -1.64
C TYR A 256 22.38 6.89 -2.24
N LEU A 257 21.08 6.91 -1.94
CA LEU A 257 20.07 6.05 -2.53
C LEU A 257 19.28 6.85 -3.56
N SER A 258 19.05 6.30 -4.76
CA SER A 258 18.27 6.98 -5.78
C SER A 258 17.36 6.05 -6.59
N VAL A 259 16.11 6.50 -6.79
CA VAL A 259 15.11 5.84 -7.64
C VAL A 259 14.57 6.83 -8.67
N ARG A 260 14.19 6.35 -9.86
CA ARG A 260 13.50 7.18 -10.85
C ARG A 260 12.00 7.23 -10.54
N TYR A 261 11.42 8.41 -10.66
CA TYR A 261 9.98 8.66 -10.52
C TYR A 261 9.50 9.64 -11.60
N THR A 262 8.19 9.67 -11.87
CA THR A 262 7.54 10.62 -12.79
C THR A 262 6.61 11.53 -12.00
N GLN A 263 6.60 12.83 -12.30
CA GLN A 263 5.65 13.80 -11.74
C GLN A 263 5.42 14.92 -12.75
N ALA A 264 4.15 15.22 -13.06
CA ALA A 264 3.77 16.23 -14.06
C ALA A 264 4.55 16.08 -15.38
N GLU A 265 4.53 14.86 -15.95
CA GLU A 265 5.25 14.43 -17.17
C GLU A 265 6.80 14.48 -17.10
N GLN A 266 7.39 15.08 -16.06
CA GLN A 266 8.83 15.10 -15.85
C GLN A 266 9.31 13.84 -15.15
N VAL A 267 10.35 13.19 -15.70
CA VAL A 267 11.04 12.07 -15.05
C VAL A 267 12.25 12.60 -14.29
N ALA A 268 12.27 12.38 -12.98
CA ALA A 268 13.35 12.81 -12.09
C ALA A 268 13.88 11.65 -11.24
N ASN A 269 14.99 11.89 -10.56
CA ASN A 269 15.64 10.97 -9.66
C ASN A 269 15.39 11.45 -8.22
N LEU A 270 14.65 10.68 -7.43
CA LEU A 270 14.44 10.95 -6.01
C LEU A 270 15.66 10.42 -5.24
N VAL A 271 16.45 11.32 -4.68
CA VAL A 271 17.70 11.04 -3.99
C VAL A 271 17.50 11.18 -2.47
N LEU A 272 17.81 10.12 -1.73
CA LEU A 272 17.94 10.11 -0.27
C LEU A 272 19.44 10.00 0.08
N PRO A 273 20.03 11.02 0.72
CA PRO A 273 21.36 10.93 1.30
C PRO A 273 21.41 9.88 2.42
N LEU A 274 22.51 9.15 2.48
CA LEU A 274 22.82 8.14 3.49
C LEU A 274 24.07 8.59 4.27
N ASP A 275 25.23 7.95 4.08
CA ASP A 275 26.53 8.47 4.57
C ASP A 275 27.04 9.68 3.74
N GLY A 276 26.30 10.08 2.70
CA GLY A 276 26.63 11.18 1.79
C GLY A 276 26.40 12.56 2.40
N ALA A 277 27.45 13.13 3.00
CA ALA A 277 27.38 14.37 3.79
C ALA A 277 27.03 15.67 3.03
N ALA A 278 26.93 15.65 1.69
CA ALA A 278 26.61 16.82 0.87
C ALA A 278 25.69 16.45 -0.31
N LEU A 279 24.71 17.29 -0.64
CA LEU A 279 23.78 17.03 -1.75
C LEU A 279 24.52 17.15 -3.11
N ALA A 280 24.82 16.02 -3.74
CA ALA A 280 25.61 15.96 -4.97
C ALA A 280 24.78 16.29 -6.23
N LEU A 281 25.01 17.48 -6.80
CA LEU A 281 24.50 17.87 -8.13
C LEU A 281 25.40 17.40 -9.29
N THR A 282 26.53 16.77 -8.98
CA THR A 282 27.45 16.16 -9.95
C THR A 282 27.58 14.65 -9.74
N PHE A 283 28.07 13.96 -10.76
CA PHE A 283 28.44 12.56 -10.74
C PHE A 283 29.77 12.42 -11.47
N GLN A 284 30.84 12.06 -10.74
CA GLN A 284 32.19 11.86 -11.27
C GLN A 284 32.72 13.10 -12.03
N GLY A 285 32.43 14.29 -11.52
CA GLY A 285 32.78 15.58 -12.12
C GLY A 285 31.85 16.06 -13.25
N LEU A 286 30.91 15.24 -13.72
CA LEU A 286 29.90 15.62 -14.71
C LEU A 286 28.62 16.13 -14.04
N GLY A 287 27.90 17.06 -14.68
CA GLY A 287 26.63 17.58 -14.15
C GLY A 287 25.48 16.57 -14.23
N ARG A 288 24.61 16.54 -13.21
CA ARG A 288 23.36 15.76 -13.21
C ARG A 288 22.13 16.66 -13.27
N SER A 289 21.26 16.41 -14.25
CA SER A 289 19.93 17.02 -14.35
C SER A 289 18.85 16.16 -13.66
N GLY A 290 17.68 16.74 -13.40
CA GLY A 290 16.51 16.00 -12.90
C GLY A 290 16.76 15.27 -11.57
N GLN A 291 17.26 15.98 -10.56
CA GLN A 291 17.44 15.46 -9.19
C GLN A 291 16.42 16.14 -8.27
N LEU A 292 15.68 15.36 -7.47
CA LEU A 292 14.92 15.84 -6.31
C LEU A 292 15.54 15.20 -5.06
N PHE A 293 15.85 15.99 -4.05
CA PHE A 293 16.41 15.49 -2.79
C PHE A 293 15.31 15.40 -1.73
N THR A 294 15.31 14.30 -0.97
CA THR A 294 14.50 14.13 0.25
C THR A 294 15.40 13.65 1.39
N THR A 295 15.01 13.97 2.63
CA THR A 295 15.62 13.43 3.86
C THR A 295 14.70 12.42 4.55
N GLU A 296 13.62 12.00 3.89
CA GLU A 296 12.49 11.28 4.49
C GLU A 296 12.32 9.90 3.82
N PRO A 297 12.81 8.80 4.44
CA PRO A 297 12.85 7.47 3.82
C PRO A 297 11.49 6.93 3.35
N ARG A 298 10.36 7.32 3.96
CA ARG A 298 9.03 6.87 3.48
C ARG A 298 8.73 7.31 2.04
N ASP A 299 9.41 8.34 1.51
CA ASP A 299 9.25 8.78 0.12
C ASP A 299 9.84 7.76 -0.87
N HIS A 300 10.82 6.97 -0.44
CA HIS A 300 11.28 5.77 -1.15
C HIS A 300 10.46 4.54 -0.75
N TYR A 301 10.02 4.40 0.50
CA TYR A 301 9.42 3.16 1.02
C TYR A 301 7.92 3.27 1.30
N PHE A 302 7.17 3.66 0.27
CA PHE A 302 5.71 3.61 0.22
C PHE A 302 5.18 2.20 -0.09
N THR A 303 3.91 1.93 0.29
CA THR A 303 3.22 0.66 0.05
C THR A 303 2.58 0.59 -1.34
N LEU A 304 2.40 -0.63 -1.86
CA LEU A 304 1.75 -0.88 -3.15
C LEU A 304 0.68 -1.97 -3.06
N ASN A 305 -0.15 -2.02 -4.11
CA ASN A 305 -1.17 -3.05 -4.32
C ASN A 305 -2.25 -3.13 -3.22
N HIS A 306 -2.31 -2.14 -2.34
CA HIS A 306 -3.30 -2.06 -1.28
C HIS A 306 -4.68 -1.77 -1.86
N THR A 307 -5.70 -2.19 -1.12
CA THR A 307 -7.11 -1.87 -1.37
C THR A 307 -7.67 -1.22 -0.11
N ASN A 308 -8.44 -0.15 -0.25
CA ASN A 308 -9.13 0.49 0.87
C ASN A 308 -10.64 0.27 0.73
N ILE A 309 -11.30 -0.04 1.84
CA ILE A 309 -12.73 -0.32 1.96
C ILE A 309 -13.39 0.87 2.65
N LEU A 310 -14.24 1.60 1.92
CA LEU A 310 -15.04 2.70 2.44
C LEU A 310 -16.48 2.20 2.63
N LEU A 311 -17.11 2.56 3.77
CA LEU A 311 -18.49 2.21 4.09
C LEU A 311 -19.35 3.48 4.11
N TYR A 312 -20.38 3.51 3.26
CA TYR A 312 -21.44 4.52 3.28
C TYR A 312 -22.76 3.83 3.62
N TYR A 313 -23.52 4.31 4.60
CA TYR A 313 -24.88 3.81 4.84
C TYR A 313 -25.78 4.16 3.65
N ARG A 314 -26.59 3.20 3.18
CA ARG A 314 -27.47 3.38 2.01
C ARG A 314 -28.70 4.22 2.34
N ASP A 315 -29.39 3.85 3.41
CA ASP A 315 -30.46 4.64 4.01
C ASP A 315 -30.00 5.23 5.34
N GLN A 316 -30.30 6.51 5.55
CA GLN A 316 -30.00 7.25 6.77
C GLN A 316 -31.15 8.21 7.12
N PRO A 317 -31.80 8.06 8.30
CA PRO A 317 -32.37 9.22 8.97
C PRO A 317 -31.18 10.11 9.39
N THR A 318 -30.85 11.11 8.57
CA THR A 318 -29.83 12.11 8.93
C THR A 318 -30.17 12.74 10.29
N ALA A 319 -29.20 13.26 11.07
CA ALA A 319 -29.48 13.81 12.40
C ALA A 319 -30.57 14.91 12.47
N LYS A 320 -30.96 15.48 11.32
CA LYS A 320 -32.10 16.42 11.16
C LYS A 320 -33.44 15.73 10.84
N ARG A 321 -33.53 14.39 10.90
CA ARG A 321 -34.70 13.57 10.50
C ARG A 321 -35.28 12.60 11.56
N PRO A 322 -34.72 12.33 12.77
CA PRO A 322 -35.49 11.66 13.83
C PRO A 322 -36.74 12.49 14.18
N HIS A 323 -36.52 13.80 14.31
CA HIS A 323 -37.47 14.89 14.56
C HIS A 323 -38.63 15.04 13.55
N GLY A 324 -38.84 14.10 12.62
CA GLY A 324 -39.99 14.07 11.71
C GLY A 324 -41.02 12.99 12.02
N GLN A 325 -40.68 12.01 12.87
CA GLN A 325 -41.54 10.86 13.21
C GLN A 325 -41.39 10.39 14.66
N ILE A 326 -40.32 10.79 15.35
CA ILE A 326 -40.01 10.45 16.74
C ILE A 326 -39.74 11.76 17.48
N ASP A 327 -40.73 12.23 18.24
CA ASP A 327 -40.50 13.26 19.25
C ASP A 327 -39.63 12.68 20.37
N ILE A 328 -38.55 13.37 20.72
CA ILE A 328 -37.60 12.96 21.76
C ILE A 328 -37.58 14.07 22.82
N ALA A 329 -37.91 13.71 24.07
CA ALA A 329 -38.09 14.67 25.15
C ALA A 329 -36.77 15.15 25.77
N ASP A 330 -35.83 14.23 26.00
CA ASP A 330 -34.59 14.45 26.74
C ASP A 330 -33.52 13.39 26.37
N PRO A 331 -32.28 13.47 26.91
CA PRO A 331 -31.23 12.50 26.60
C PRO A 331 -31.47 11.07 27.08
N ASP A 332 -32.29 10.85 28.12
CA ASP A 332 -32.59 9.49 28.61
C ASP A 332 -33.68 8.84 27.75
N ASP A 333 -34.68 9.61 27.31
CA ASP A 333 -35.64 9.21 26.27
C ASP A 333 -34.95 8.88 24.94
N TYR A 334 -33.94 9.68 24.53
CA TYR A 334 -33.10 9.36 23.36
C TYR A 334 -32.43 7.98 23.47
N LEU A 335 -31.92 7.62 24.64
CA LEU A 335 -31.29 6.31 24.87
C LEU A 335 -32.33 5.19 24.92
N ALA A 336 -33.44 5.39 25.64
CA ALA A 336 -34.52 4.41 25.78
C ALA A 336 -35.16 4.05 24.43
N ARG A 337 -35.30 5.02 23.54
CA ARG A 337 -35.93 4.89 22.22
C ARG A 337 -34.95 4.64 21.08
N MET A 338 -33.64 4.49 21.37
CA MET A 338 -32.61 4.35 20.34
C MET A 338 -32.87 3.20 19.36
N SER A 339 -33.49 2.09 19.80
CA SER A 339 -33.80 0.95 18.93
C SER A 339 -34.90 1.22 17.90
N GLU A 340 -35.65 2.32 18.00
CA GLU A 340 -36.61 2.76 16.98
C GLU A 340 -35.92 3.43 15.76
N PHE A 341 -34.71 3.97 15.93
CA PHE A 341 -34.00 4.75 14.90
C PHE A 341 -32.50 4.39 14.72
N ALA A 342 -32.00 3.37 15.43
CA ALA A 342 -30.62 2.91 15.32
C ALA A 342 -30.26 2.51 13.88
N ALA A 343 -29.04 2.83 13.46
CA ALA A 343 -28.54 2.45 12.15
C ALA A 343 -28.45 0.92 12.04
N THR A 344 -28.94 0.38 10.92
CA THR A 344 -28.71 -1.01 10.51
C THR A 344 -27.46 -1.09 9.62
N PRO A 345 -26.73 -2.21 9.59
CA PRO A 345 -25.48 -2.35 8.85
C PRO A 345 -25.74 -2.62 7.35
N ASP A 346 -26.45 -1.73 6.67
CA ASP A 346 -26.67 -1.76 5.22
C ASP A 346 -25.82 -0.72 4.51
N TYR A 347 -24.76 -1.19 3.87
CA TYR A 347 -23.70 -0.36 3.31
C TYR A 347 -23.66 -0.40 1.77
N LEU A 348 -23.41 0.76 1.18
CA LEU A 348 -22.70 0.88 -0.09
C LEU A 348 -21.21 0.84 0.27
N VAL A 349 -20.57 -0.26 -0.11
CA VAL A 349 -19.13 -0.43 0.00
C VAL A 349 -18.50 0.17 -1.26
N VAL A 350 -17.53 1.06 -1.09
CA VAL A 350 -16.73 1.63 -2.19
C VAL A 350 -15.27 1.24 -1.99
N LEU A 351 -14.60 0.87 -3.07
CA LEU A 351 -13.27 0.31 -3.10
C LEU A 351 -12.32 1.21 -3.90
N HIS A 352 -11.14 1.48 -3.33
CA HIS A 352 -10.05 2.16 -4.02
C HIS A 352 -8.78 1.29 -3.95
N HIS A 353 -7.89 1.38 -4.93
CA HIS A 353 -6.60 0.67 -4.95
C HIS A 353 -5.42 1.60 -5.25
N ASN A 354 -4.20 1.16 -4.91
CA ASN A 354 -2.96 1.72 -5.47
C ASN A 354 -2.12 0.68 -6.24
N MET A 355 -2.77 -0.39 -6.70
CA MET A 355 -2.20 -1.43 -7.58
C MET A 355 -1.96 -0.90 -9.01
N PRO A 356 -0.73 -0.99 -9.56
CA PRO A 356 -0.46 -0.82 -10.98
C PRO A 356 -1.02 -1.98 -11.83
N TRP A 357 -1.39 -1.69 -13.07
CA TRP A 357 -1.98 -2.65 -14.02
C TRP A 357 -3.26 -3.33 -13.50
N PHE A 358 -4.05 -2.64 -12.69
CA PHE A 358 -5.30 -3.15 -12.10
C PHE A 358 -6.30 -3.62 -13.18
N ASP A 359 -6.96 -4.75 -12.92
CA ASP A 359 -7.98 -5.35 -13.79
C ASP A 359 -9.33 -5.51 -13.08
N HIS A 360 -9.35 -5.97 -11.82
CA HIS A 360 -10.58 -6.14 -11.04
C HIS A 360 -10.35 -6.21 -9.52
N PHE A 361 -11.43 -6.12 -8.75
CA PHE A 361 -11.44 -6.53 -7.35
C PHE A 361 -11.92 -7.98 -7.21
N GLU A 362 -11.40 -8.70 -6.22
CA GLU A 362 -12.01 -9.91 -5.69
C GLU A 362 -12.56 -9.65 -4.29
N VAL A 363 -13.79 -10.12 -4.02
CA VAL A 363 -14.50 -9.99 -2.75
C VAL A 363 -14.83 -11.37 -2.19
N ALA A 364 -14.75 -11.55 -0.87
CA ALA A 364 -15.25 -12.72 -0.15
C ALA A 364 -15.93 -12.30 1.16
N LEU A 365 -17.00 -12.99 1.53
CA LEU A 365 -17.70 -12.83 2.81
C LEU A 365 -17.51 -14.10 3.64
N ASP A 366 -16.97 -13.97 4.85
CA ASP A 366 -16.60 -15.11 5.70
C ASP A 366 -15.80 -16.15 4.92
N GLU A 367 -16.09 -17.44 5.03
CA GLU A 367 -15.39 -18.49 4.28
C GLU A 367 -16.04 -18.85 2.93
N ALA A 368 -16.78 -17.90 2.34
CA ALA A 368 -17.22 -18.03 0.95
C ALA A 368 -16.02 -17.93 -0.03
N PRO A 369 -16.11 -18.56 -1.22
CA PRO A 369 -15.14 -18.37 -2.29
C PRO A 369 -15.00 -16.91 -2.71
N TRP A 370 -13.82 -16.55 -3.20
CA TRP A 370 -13.58 -15.24 -3.82
C TRP A 370 -14.42 -15.09 -5.10
N GLN A 371 -15.07 -13.94 -5.24
CA GLN A 371 -15.89 -13.56 -6.38
C GLN A 371 -15.28 -12.33 -7.05
N ARG A 372 -15.19 -12.34 -8.39
CA ARG A 372 -14.79 -11.17 -9.19
C ARG A 372 -15.86 -10.08 -9.08
N LEU A 373 -15.39 -8.84 -8.93
CA LEU A 373 -16.16 -7.61 -8.98
C LEU A 373 -15.48 -6.67 -9.99
N ASP A 374 -16.18 -6.41 -11.10
CA ASP A 374 -15.73 -5.54 -12.19
C ASP A 374 -15.99 -4.03 -11.92
N ASP A 375 -16.82 -3.71 -10.93
CA ASP A 375 -17.13 -2.35 -10.49
C ASP A 375 -16.29 -1.98 -9.25
N ASN A 376 -16.18 -0.70 -8.91
CA ASN A 376 -15.51 -0.24 -7.70
C ASN A 376 -16.43 -0.22 -6.45
N ALA A 377 -17.70 -0.58 -6.58
CA ALA A 377 -18.66 -0.55 -5.50
C ALA A 377 -19.64 -1.73 -5.50
N PHE A 378 -20.15 -2.07 -4.31
CA PHE A 378 -21.19 -3.10 -4.13
C PHE A 378 -21.98 -2.87 -2.84
N THR A 379 -23.14 -3.52 -2.70
CA THR A 379 -23.97 -3.42 -1.48
C THR A 379 -23.69 -4.55 -0.51
N TRP A 380 -23.48 -4.24 0.78
CA TRP A 380 -23.30 -5.23 1.85
C TRP A 380 -24.25 -4.94 3.03
N SER A 381 -25.25 -5.79 3.20
CA SER A 381 -26.16 -5.78 4.35
C SER A 381 -25.74 -6.89 5.33
N ALA A 382 -25.16 -6.53 6.47
CA ALA A 382 -24.67 -7.52 7.43
C ALA A 382 -25.81 -8.15 8.26
N ARG A 383 -25.80 -9.48 8.38
CA ARG A 383 -26.74 -10.27 9.18
C ARG A 383 -26.45 -10.10 10.68
N ILE A 384 -27.37 -10.54 11.53
CA ILE A 384 -27.10 -10.70 12.97
C ILE A 384 -26.03 -11.79 13.15
N GLY A 385 -25.04 -11.52 14.01
CA GLY A 385 -23.85 -12.34 14.23
C GLY A 385 -22.56 -11.54 14.01
N THR A 386 -21.45 -12.25 13.82
CA THR A 386 -20.18 -11.68 13.35
C THR A 386 -19.97 -12.08 11.90
N GLN A 387 -19.60 -11.14 11.03
CA GLN A 387 -19.17 -11.39 9.64
C GLN A 387 -17.85 -10.70 9.35
N THR A 388 -17.06 -11.25 8.44
CA THR A 388 -15.83 -10.66 7.92
C THR A 388 -15.91 -10.44 6.42
N LEU A 389 -15.92 -9.18 6.00
CA LEU A 389 -15.69 -8.80 4.62
C LEU A 389 -14.19 -8.88 4.33
N LYS A 390 -13.81 -9.56 3.24
CA LYS A 390 -12.44 -9.66 2.71
C LYS A 390 -12.43 -9.14 1.27
N VAL A 391 -11.47 -8.28 0.91
CA VAL A 391 -11.34 -7.68 -0.43
C VAL A 391 -9.87 -7.64 -0.84
N ARG A 392 -9.56 -7.81 -2.12
CA ARG A 392 -8.23 -7.54 -2.70
C ARG A 392 -8.33 -7.06 -4.15
N ALA A 393 -7.36 -6.28 -4.59
CA ALA A 393 -7.16 -5.94 -5.99
C ALA A 393 -6.43 -7.08 -6.75
N VAL A 394 -6.65 -7.17 -8.06
CA VAL A 394 -5.99 -8.11 -8.98
C VAL A 394 -5.59 -7.38 -10.27
N ASN A 395 -4.42 -7.71 -10.82
CA ASN A 395 -3.88 -7.07 -12.03
C ASN A 395 -4.10 -7.85 -13.33
N GLU A 396 -3.77 -7.22 -14.46
CA GLU A 396 -3.88 -7.71 -15.86
C GLU A 396 -3.40 -9.17 -16.10
N VAL A 397 -2.54 -9.71 -15.22
CA VAL A 397 -1.98 -11.07 -15.35
C VAL A 397 -2.25 -11.96 -14.13
N GLY A 398 -3.20 -11.58 -13.27
CA GLY A 398 -3.70 -12.40 -12.17
C GLY A 398 -2.85 -12.38 -10.89
N VAL A 399 -1.94 -11.42 -10.71
CA VAL A 399 -1.27 -11.22 -9.42
C VAL A 399 -2.23 -10.51 -8.47
N VAL A 400 -2.45 -11.11 -7.30
CA VAL A 400 -3.38 -10.61 -6.28
C VAL A 400 -2.65 -9.75 -5.24
N GLY A 401 -3.28 -8.65 -4.81
CA GLY A 401 -2.75 -7.77 -3.77
C GLY A 401 -2.98 -8.29 -2.35
N PRO A 402 -2.42 -7.61 -1.32
CA PRO A 402 -2.68 -7.94 0.08
C PRO A 402 -4.17 -7.82 0.42
N VAL A 403 -4.71 -8.82 1.12
CA VAL A 403 -6.12 -8.82 1.54
C VAL A 403 -6.36 -7.70 2.54
N SER A 404 -7.38 -6.88 2.27
CA SER A 404 -7.94 -5.94 3.22
C SER A 404 -9.26 -6.50 3.76
N SER A 405 -9.58 -6.22 5.02
CA SER A 405 -10.74 -6.83 5.69
C SER A 405 -11.34 -5.97 6.78
N LEU A 406 -12.64 -6.17 7.02
CA LEU A 406 -13.42 -5.59 8.11
C LEU A 406 -14.24 -6.71 8.77
N THR A 407 -14.03 -6.96 10.06
CA THR A 407 -14.81 -7.91 10.86
C THR A 407 -15.80 -7.13 11.71
N LEU A 408 -17.09 -7.30 11.44
CA LEU A 408 -18.20 -6.56 12.03
C LEU A 408 -19.10 -7.51 12.84
N ARG A 409 -19.49 -7.10 14.06
CA ARG A 409 -20.60 -7.69 14.81
C ARG A 409 -21.83 -6.83 14.64
N TYR A 410 -22.97 -7.47 14.35
CA TYR A 410 -24.29 -6.89 14.50
C TYR A 410 -25.14 -7.79 15.41
N GLY A 411 -25.72 -7.23 16.46
CA GLY A 411 -26.46 -8.00 17.46
C GLY A 411 -26.78 -7.16 18.69
N PRO A 412 -27.41 -7.72 19.72
CA PRO A 412 -27.76 -6.98 20.93
C PRO A 412 -26.60 -6.17 21.53
N ALA A 413 -26.93 -5.05 22.17
CA ALA A 413 -26.05 -4.38 23.12
C ALA A 413 -25.53 -5.38 24.19
N ARG A 414 -24.35 -5.09 24.74
CA ARG A 414 -23.64 -5.92 25.73
C ARG A 414 -23.65 -5.27 27.10
#